data_AF-A0A3L7T0F2-F1
#
_entry.id   AF-A0A3L7T0F2-F1
#
_cell.length_a   1.000
_cell.length_b   1.000
_cell.length_c   1.000
_cell.angle_alpha   90.00
_cell.angle_beta   90.00
_cell.angle_gamma   90.00
#
_symmetry.space_group_name_H-M   'P 1'
#
loop_
_entity.id
_entity.type
_entity.pdbx_description
1 polymer ?
#
loop_
_entity_poly.entity_id
_entity_poly.type
_entity_poly.pdbx_seq_one_letter_code
_entity_poly.pdbx_strand_id
1 'polypeptide(L)'
;MGHRSMSASPINRRELFCSLMLPAAGLLGGCVSAAQTRKTSTAKVPEGLGTFAMNQDGTRTFKEHELVDQDGRKLLFQRDLMEGQVFAATFMYVHCTGICQNLTARMTEAYDLLKPVMGKPVRFYSFSLAEDSPADMKQYMIEHGTYGRPGWSMLTAKREVIRDIRWGFGFFDPNEEVDQDLKGHTGMARFGNQKLDKWSACPALGSPQVIARGVMGVLPPGERPALAGIIRAEGHPARPMASFKPVTALGPQRPSL
;
A
#
# COMPACT_ATOMS: atom_id res chain seq x y z
N MET A 1 3.41 35.06 -33.73
CA MET A 1 3.43 33.86 -34.60
C MET A 1 4.26 32.80 -33.90
N GLY A 2 3.81 31.61 -33.50
CA GLY A 2 2.47 31.00 -33.45
C GLY A 2 2.50 29.86 -32.41
N HIS A 3 1.41 29.65 -31.69
CA HIS A 3 1.24 28.52 -30.77
C HIS A 3 0.86 27.26 -31.57
N ARG A 4 1.58 26.15 -31.35
CA ARG A 4 1.16 24.82 -31.80
C ARG A 4 0.15 24.24 -30.80
N SER A 5 -1.12 24.22 -31.21
CA SER A 5 -2.17 23.42 -30.56
C SER A 5 -2.09 21.98 -31.09
N MET A 6 -2.04 20.99 -30.20
CA MET A 6 -2.31 19.60 -30.56
C MET A 6 -3.75 19.27 -30.16
N SER A 7 -4.60 19.09 -31.17
CA SER A 7 -5.95 18.57 -31.02
C SER A 7 -5.87 17.04 -30.96
N ALA A 8 -6.28 16.46 -29.84
CA ALA A 8 -6.58 15.04 -29.75
C ALA A 8 -8.10 14.86 -29.92
N SER A 9 -8.53 14.52 -31.14
CA SER A 9 -9.91 14.11 -31.38
C SER A 9 -10.14 12.72 -30.74
N PRO A 10 -11.20 12.52 -29.94
CA PRO A 10 -11.51 11.21 -29.41
C PRO A 10 -11.93 10.27 -30.54
N ILE A 11 -11.35 9.08 -30.56
CA ILE A 11 -11.67 8.01 -31.51
C ILE A 11 -13.14 7.60 -31.32
N ASN A 12 -13.98 7.97 -32.28
CA ASN A 12 -15.38 7.60 -32.32
C ASN A 12 -15.51 6.11 -32.70
N ARG A 13 -15.90 5.26 -31.75
CA ARG A 13 -16.07 3.80 -31.95
C ARG A 13 -17.27 3.41 -32.83
N ARG A 14 -17.87 4.34 -33.58
CA ARG A 14 -19.02 4.08 -34.47
C ARG A 14 -18.67 3.84 -35.95
N GLU A 15 -17.39 3.93 -36.34
CA GLU A 15 -16.94 3.75 -37.73
C GLU A 15 -16.27 2.38 -37.99
N LEU A 16 -16.80 1.31 -37.39
CA LEU A 16 -16.31 -0.06 -37.59
C LEU A 16 -17.47 -1.05 -37.68
N PHE A 17 -18.47 -0.70 -38.49
CA PHE A 17 -19.53 -1.62 -38.90
C PHE A 17 -19.92 -1.36 -40.35
N CYS A 18 -18.97 -1.52 -41.26
CA CYS A 18 -19.24 -1.69 -42.68
C CYS A 18 -18.32 -2.79 -43.20
N SER A 19 -18.79 -4.04 -43.11
CA SER A 19 -18.56 -5.14 -44.06
C SER A 19 -18.76 -6.47 -43.34
N LEU A 20 -19.97 -7.04 -43.44
CA LEU A 20 -20.24 -8.47 -43.55
C LEU A 20 -21.76 -8.66 -43.67
N MET A 21 -22.22 -8.67 -44.92
CA MET A 21 -23.52 -9.21 -45.28
C MET A 21 -23.37 -10.71 -45.48
N LEU A 22 -24.08 -11.52 -44.69
CA LEU A 22 -24.75 -12.73 -45.17
C LEU A 22 -25.92 -13.08 -44.25
N PRO A 23 -27.10 -13.46 -44.79
CA PRO A 23 -28.32 -13.66 -44.02
C PRO A 23 -28.49 -15.12 -43.60
N ALA A 24 -28.90 -15.37 -42.36
CA ALA A 24 -29.63 -16.57 -41.99
C ALA A 24 -30.38 -16.36 -40.68
N ALA A 25 -31.68 -16.55 -40.75
CA ALA A 25 -32.63 -16.50 -39.66
C ALA A 25 -32.35 -17.56 -38.59
N GLY A 26 -32.62 -17.22 -37.33
CA GLY A 26 -32.75 -18.18 -36.24
C GLY A 26 -32.41 -17.60 -34.87
N LEU A 27 -33.37 -17.71 -33.94
CA LEU A 27 -33.26 -17.45 -32.49
C LEU A 27 -33.46 -16.00 -32.03
N LEU A 28 -34.70 -15.51 -32.17
CA LEU A 28 -35.23 -14.43 -31.34
C LEU A 28 -35.48 -14.96 -29.91
N GLY A 29 -34.52 -14.78 -29.01
CA GLY A 29 -34.70 -15.12 -27.60
C GLY A 29 -33.39 -15.23 -26.83
N GLY A 30 -32.67 -14.11 -26.67
CA GLY A 30 -31.40 -14.11 -25.94
C GLY A 30 -31.02 -12.73 -25.44
N CYS A 31 -31.30 -12.48 -24.17
CA CYS A 31 -30.57 -11.57 -23.28
C CYS A 31 -30.17 -10.19 -23.84
N VAL A 32 -31.15 -9.30 -24.05
CA VAL A 32 -30.87 -7.86 -23.99
C VAL A 32 -30.82 -7.47 -22.51
N SER A 33 -29.76 -7.85 -21.81
CA SER A 33 -29.45 -7.22 -20.53
C SER A 33 -28.97 -5.82 -20.90
N ALA A 34 -29.87 -4.84 -20.82
CA ALA A 34 -29.48 -3.44 -20.92
C ALA A 34 -28.34 -3.22 -19.93
N ALA A 35 -27.14 -2.94 -20.45
CA ALA A 35 -26.02 -2.54 -19.63
C ALA A 35 -26.43 -1.21 -18.98
N GLN A 36 -27.00 -1.30 -17.78
CA GLN A 36 -27.24 -0.14 -16.94
C GLN A 36 -25.87 0.41 -16.62
N THR A 37 -25.51 1.48 -17.33
CA THR A 37 -24.43 2.37 -16.95
C THR A 37 -24.71 2.82 -15.53
N ARG A 38 -24.02 2.22 -14.55
CA ARG A 38 -24.00 2.76 -13.19
C ARG A 38 -23.58 4.22 -13.34
N LYS A 39 -24.42 5.14 -12.85
CA LYS A 39 -24.06 6.55 -12.77
C LYS A 39 -22.66 6.65 -12.19
N THR A 40 -21.76 7.32 -12.90
CA THR A 40 -20.45 7.68 -12.38
C THR A 40 -20.70 8.46 -11.09
N SER A 41 -20.43 7.85 -9.93
CA SER A 41 -20.52 8.61 -8.68
C SER A 41 -19.39 9.62 -8.71
N THR A 42 -19.73 10.90 -8.53
CA THR A 42 -18.73 11.94 -8.29
C THR A 42 -18.22 11.71 -6.87
N ALA A 43 -17.16 10.92 -6.74
CA ALA A 43 -16.51 10.70 -5.46
C ALA A 43 -15.90 12.03 -4.95
N LYS A 44 -16.27 12.44 -3.75
CA LYS A 44 -15.72 13.62 -3.08
C LYS A 44 -14.66 13.15 -2.09
N VAL A 45 -13.40 13.50 -2.34
CA VAL A 45 -12.31 13.24 -1.40
C VAL A 45 -12.47 14.20 -0.20
N PRO A 46 -12.59 13.69 1.04
CA PRO A 46 -12.69 14.53 2.23
C PRO A 46 -11.43 15.39 2.43
N GLU A 47 -11.62 16.66 2.74
CA GLU A 47 -10.52 17.57 3.03
C GLU A 47 -9.88 17.22 4.40
N GLY A 48 -8.55 17.26 4.48
CA GLY A 48 -7.81 17.02 5.72
C GLY A 48 -7.53 15.55 6.06
N LEU A 49 -8.24 14.59 5.43
CA LEU A 49 -8.07 13.16 5.72
C LEU A 49 -6.76 12.62 5.12
N GLY A 50 -5.98 11.92 5.94
CA GLY A 50 -4.68 11.38 5.55
C GLY A 50 -3.63 12.43 5.22
N THR A 51 -3.81 13.67 5.69
CA THR A 51 -2.87 14.76 5.41
C THR A 51 -1.53 14.57 6.13
N PHE A 52 -0.49 15.05 5.47
CA PHE A 52 0.88 15.06 5.97
C PHE A 52 1.57 16.33 5.51
N ALA A 53 2.57 16.77 6.26
CA ALA A 53 3.47 17.84 5.88
C ALA A 53 4.79 17.25 5.36
N MET A 54 5.36 17.89 4.33
CA MET A 54 6.75 17.62 3.93
C MET A 54 7.66 18.59 4.66
N ASN A 55 8.65 18.05 5.36
CA ASN A 55 9.66 18.79 6.09
C ASN A 55 10.77 19.27 5.13
N GLN A 56 11.56 20.25 5.58
CA GLN A 56 12.68 20.80 4.78
C GLN A 56 13.78 19.76 4.50
N ASP A 57 13.92 18.76 5.36
CA ASP A 57 14.85 17.65 5.19
C ASP A 57 14.34 16.57 4.22
N GLY A 58 13.17 16.77 3.59
CA GLY A 58 12.55 15.85 2.67
C GLY A 58 11.76 14.72 3.34
N THR A 59 11.70 14.67 4.68
CA THR A 59 10.90 13.68 5.39
C THR A 59 9.44 14.10 5.48
N ARG A 60 8.57 13.12 5.76
CA ARG A 60 7.14 13.32 5.92
C ARG A 60 6.74 13.25 7.39
N THR A 61 5.85 14.17 7.78
CA THR A 61 5.20 14.21 9.09
C THR A 61 3.70 14.00 8.93
N PHE A 62 3.19 12.90 9.48
CA PHE A 62 1.75 12.66 9.56
C PHE A 62 1.13 13.39 10.76
N LYS A 63 -0.19 13.55 10.72
CA LYS A 63 -0.95 13.95 11.90
C LYS A 63 -0.70 12.97 13.05
N GLU A 64 -0.43 13.51 14.23
CA GLU A 64 -0.22 12.71 15.43
C GLU A 64 -1.55 12.11 15.93
N HIS A 65 -1.51 10.83 16.28
CA HIS A 65 -2.65 10.10 16.83
C HIS A 65 -2.20 9.21 17.98
N GLU A 66 -3.06 9.00 18.96
CA GLU A 66 -2.85 7.99 20.00
C GLU A 66 -3.42 6.66 19.53
N LEU A 67 -2.61 5.60 19.61
CA LEU A 67 -2.99 4.21 19.38
C LEU A 67 -2.72 3.38 20.63
N VAL A 68 -3.28 2.18 20.65
CA VAL A 68 -3.04 1.17 21.68
C VAL A 68 -2.53 -0.10 21.00
N ASP A 69 -1.46 -0.69 21.55
CA ASP A 69 -0.94 -1.98 21.06
C ASP A 69 -1.66 -3.19 21.69
N GLN A 70 -1.31 -4.41 21.25
CA GLN A 70 -1.84 -5.66 21.81
C GLN A 70 -1.56 -5.87 23.31
N ASP A 71 -0.60 -5.13 23.89
CA ASP A 71 -0.25 -5.20 25.30
C ASP A 71 -0.93 -4.10 26.13
N GLY A 72 -1.78 -3.27 25.50
CA GLY A 72 -2.46 -2.15 26.15
C GLY A 72 -1.58 -0.92 26.30
N ARG A 73 -0.40 -0.85 25.66
CA ARG A 73 0.49 0.31 25.70
C ARG A 73 -0.03 1.38 24.75
N LYS A 74 -0.05 2.62 25.25
CA LYS A 74 -0.32 3.80 24.43
C LYS A 74 0.90 4.17 23.61
N LEU A 75 0.69 4.46 22.33
CA LEU A 75 1.73 4.82 21.37
C LEU A 75 1.26 6.03 20.56
N LEU A 76 2.22 6.87 20.18
CA LEU A 76 2.02 8.04 19.34
C LEU A 76 2.38 7.67 17.91
N PHE A 77 1.43 7.78 16.99
CA PHE A 77 1.57 7.36 15.60
C PHE A 77 2.84 7.89 14.94
N GLN A 78 3.00 9.21 14.90
CA GLN A 78 4.12 9.82 14.19
C GLN A 78 5.42 9.57 14.95
N ARG A 79 5.46 9.89 16.24
CA ARG A 79 6.69 9.84 17.06
C ARG A 79 7.21 8.42 17.31
N ASP A 80 6.33 7.48 17.66
CA ASP A 80 6.75 6.14 18.07
C ASP A 80 6.79 5.14 16.91
N LEU A 81 5.91 5.29 15.90
CA LEU A 81 5.76 4.29 14.83
C LEU A 81 6.38 4.72 13.50
N MET A 82 6.42 6.02 13.20
CA MET A 82 6.85 6.52 11.89
C MET A 82 8.27 7.08 11.91
N GLU A 83 8.59 7.92 12.89
CA GLU A 83 9.83 8.69 12.92
C GLU A 83 11.07 7.79 12.94
N GLY A 84 11.92 7.96 11.92
CA GLY A 84 13.14 7.18 11.77
C GLY A 84 12.96 5.70 11.46
N GLN A 85 11.73 5.21 11.28
CA GLN A 85 11.45 3.79 11.09
C GLN A 85 11.48 3.35 9.62
N VAL A 86 11.84 2.09 9.43
CA VAL A 86 11.53 1.33 8.22
C VAL A 86 10.41 0.36 8.59
N PHE A 87 9.30 0.38 7.87
CA PHE A 87 8.15 -0.42 8.28
C PHE A 87 7.45 -1.13 7.13
N ALA A 88 6.74 -2.19 7.49
CA ALA A 88 5.66 -2.77 6.70
C ALA A 88 4.35 -2.61 7.48
N ALA A 89 3.32 -2.08 6.83
CA ALA A 89 2.02 -1.86 7.42
C ALA A 89 0.92 -2.61 6.65
N THR A 90 0.06 -3.27 7.40
CA THR A 90 -1.14 -3.94 6.90
C THR A 90 -2.36 -3.43 7.67
N PHE A 91 -3.52 -3.45 7.03
CA PHE A 91 -4.80 -3.11 7.63
C PHE A 91 -5.69 -4.35 7.59
N MET A 92 -6.13 -4.81 8.76
CA MET A 92 -6.84 -6.07 8.95
C MET A 92 -7.78 -5.96 10.14
N TYR A 93 -8.46 -7.05 10.51
CA TYR A 93 -9.19 -7.14 11.77
C TYR A 93 -9.26 -8.61 12.22
N VAL A 94 -9.34 -8.82 13.54
CA VAL A 94 -9.12 -10.14 14.17
C VAL A 94 -10.19 -11.16 13.73
N HIS A 95 -11.45 -10.74 13.71
CA HIS A 95 -12.58 -11.62 13.36
C HIS A 95 -12.91 -11.64 11.85
N CYS A 96 -11.92 -11.44 10.99
CA CYS A 96 -12.11 -11.50 9.55
C CYS A 96 -12.32 -12.95 9.08
N THR A 97 -13.43 -13.19 8.38
CA THR A 97 -13.75 -14.49 7.74
C THR A 97 -13.21 -14.62 6.32
N GLY A 98 -12.43 -13.64 5.86
CA GLY A 98 -11.82 -13.57 4.53
C GLY A 98 -10.33 -13.86 4.55
N ILE A 99 -9.55 -12.94 3.98
CA ILE A 99 -8.13 -13.20 3.65
C ILE A 99 -7.14 -12.97 4.80
N CYS A 100 -7.55 -12.37 5.92
CA CYS A 100 -6.61 -11.86 6.93
C CYS A 100 -5.72 -12.95 7.54
N GLN A 101 -6.25 -14.15 7.78
CA GLN A 101 -5.45 -15.28 8.29
C GLN A 101 -4.34 -15.67 7.30
N ASN A 102 -4.67 -15.76 6.02
CA ASN A 102 -3.70 -16.07 4.96
C ASN A 102 -2.67 -14.96 4.77
N LEU A 103 -3.11 -13.70 4.89
CA LEU A 103 -2.23 -12.53 4.88
C LEU A 103 -1.24 -12.59 6.04
N THR A 104 -1.71 -12.84 7.27
CA THR A 104 -0.85 -12.96 8.46
C THR A 104 0.17 -14.10 8.30
N ALA A 105 -0.24 -15.23 7.72
CA ALA A 105 0.67 -16.33 7.41
C ALA A 105 1.78 -15.90 6.41
N ARG A 106 1.42 -15.23 5.30
CA ARG A 106 2.41 -14.72 4.33
C ARG A 106 3.36 -13.68 4.93
N MET A 107 2.83 -12.78 5.76
CA MET A 107 3.64 -11.80 6.49
C MET A 107 4.58 -12.49 7.50
N THR A 108 4.15 -13.59 8.12
CA THR A 108 4.97 -14.38 9.06
C THR A 108 6.15 -15.04 8.35
N GLU A 109 5.90 -15.65 7.20
CA GLU A 109 6.96 -16.21 6.36
C GLU A 109 7.91 -15.10 5.87
N ALA A 110 7.39 -13.93 5.49
CA ALA A 110 8.23 -12.80 5.09
C ALA A 110 9.07 -12.27 6.26
N TYR A 111 8.50 -12.21 7.46
CA TYR A 111 9.22 -11.87 8.69
C TYR A 111 10.39 -12.83 8.90
N ASP A 112 10.19 -14.13 8.71
CA ASP A 112 11.25 -15.13 8.89
C ASP A 112 12.45 -14.90 7.96
N LEU A 113 12.20 -14.42 6.73
CA LEU A 113 13.25 -14.01 5.79
C LEU A 113 13.98 -12.73 6.22
N LEU A 114 13.31 -11.86 6.99
CA LEU A 114 13.81 -10.57 7.44
C LEU A 114 14.35 -10.58 8.87
N LYS A 115 14.28 -11.72 9.59
CA LYS A 115 14.69 -11.87 11.00
C LYS A 115 15.94 -11.08 11.40
N PRO A 116 17.05 -11.07 10.63
CA PRO A 116 18.27 -10.36 11.02
C PRO A 116 18.13 -8.83 11.15
N VAL A 117 17.09 -8.23 10.57
CA VAL A 117 16.84 -6.77 10.59
C VAL A 117 15.53 -6.36 11.24
N MET A 118 14.78 -7.33 11.80
CA MET A 118 13.54 -7.05 12.51
C MET A 118 13.79 -6.40 13.87
N GLY A 119 12.88 -5.53 14.29
CA GLY A 119 13.00 -4.72 15.50
C GLY A 119 13.89 -3.49 15.32
N LYS A 120 14.97 -3.59 14.53
CA LYS A 120 15.84 -2.47 14.13
C LYS A 120 16.54 -2.76 12.78
N PRO A 121 16.35 -1.94 11.73
CA PRO A 121 15.44 -0.80 11.64
C PRO A 121 14.00 -1.19 11.25
N VAL A 122 13.74 -2.47 10.95
CA VAL A 122 12.47 -2.90 10.34
C VAL A 122 11.42 -3.23 11.39
N ARG A 123 10.21 -2.70 11.22
CA ARG A 123 9.04 -3.01 12.05
C ARG A 123 7.83 -3.39 11.22
N PHE A 124 7.02 -4.31 11.70
CA PHE A 124 5.75 -4.72 11.10
C PHE A 124 4.61 -4.19 11.96
N TYR A 125 3.65 -3.54 11.31
CA TYR A 125 2.46 -2.98 11.94
C TYR A 125 1.22 -3.57 11.30
N SER A 126 0.31 -4.06 12.13
CA SER A 126 -1.00 -4.54 11.69
C SER A 126 -2.08 -3.73 12.37
N PHE A 127 -2.70 -2.82 11.63
CA PHE A 127 -3.73 -1.90 12.13
C PHE A 127 -5.11 -2.57 12.07
N SER A 128 -5.82 -2.58 13.20
CA SER A 128 -7.20 -3.07 13.29
C SER A 128 -8.16 -2.07 12.64
N LEU A 129 -9.02 -2.56 11.74
CA LEU A 129 -10.09 -1.78 11.11
C LEU A 129 -11.41 -1.80 11.90
N ALA A 130 -11.54 -2.72 12.86
CA ALA A 130 -12.79 -3.02 13.57
C ALA A 130 -12.74 -2.65 15.06
N GLU A 131 -11.79 -1.80 15.46
CA GLU A 131 -11.55 -1.43 16.86
C GLU A 131 -11.35 -2.67 17.75
N ASP A 132 -10.66 -3.70 17.23
CA ASP A 132 -10.39 -4.93 17.98
C ASP A 132 -9.71 -4.59 19.32
N SER A 133 -10.10 -5.29 20.39
CA SER A 133 -9.57 -5.03 21.72
C SER A 133 -8.10 -5.47 21.81
N PRO A 134 -7.28 -4.87 22.70
CA PRO A 134 -5.91 -5.35 22.93
C PRO A 134 -5.83 -6.84 23.27
N ALA A 135 -6.82 -7.36 24.02
CA ALA A 135 -6.90 -8.78 24.36
C ALA A 135 -7.14 -9.65 23.13
N ASP A 136 -8.07 -9.27 22.25
CA ASP A 136 -8.36 -10.02 21.01
C ASP A 136 -7.17 -9.96 20.04
N MET A 137 -6.53 -8.80 19.90
CA MET A 137 -5.32 -8.66 19.09
C MET A 137 -4.19 -9.55 19.62
N LYS A 138 -3.96 -9.57 20.94
CA LYS A 138 -2.95 -10.43 21.57
C LYS A 138 -3.25 -11.91 21.32
N GLN A 139 -4.49 -12.32 21.53
CA GLN A 139 -4.92 -13.69 21.30
C GLN A 139 -4.72 -14.10 19.84
N TYR A 140 -5.12 -13.25 18.89
CA TYR A 140 -4.89 -13.45 17.47
C TYR A 140 -3.39 -13.63 17.14
N MET A 141 -2.54 -12.75 17.69
CA MET A 141 -1.09 -12.86 17.50
C MET A 141 -0.51 -14.15 18.07
N ILE A 142 -1.02 -14.63 19.21
CA ILE A 142 -0.59 -15.91 19.81
C ILE A 142 -0.98 -17.07 18.88
N GLU A 143 -2.22 -17.11 18.42
CA GLU A 143 -2.75 -18.17 17.54
C GLU A 143 -1.99 -18.25 16.21
N HIS A 144 -1.54 -17.12 15.70
CA HIS A 144 -0.79 -17.04 14.44
C HIS A 144 0.73 -17.04 14.64
N GLY A 145 1.21 -17.23 15.88
CA GLY A 145 2.63 -17.32 16.20
C GLY A 145 3.44 -16.05 15.93
N THR A 146 2.79 -14.87 15.98
CA THR A 146 3.42 -13.56 15.79
C THR A 146 3.65 -12.82 17.11
N TYR A 147 2.98 -13.21 18.20
CA TYR A 147 3.17 -12.61 19.51
C TYR A 147 4.61 -12.78 20.01
N GLY A 148 5.19 -11.70 20.55
CA GLY A 148 6.56 -11.67 21.05
C GLY A 148 7.64 -11.58 19.97
N ARG A 149 7.29 -11.57 18.67
CA ARG A 149 8.26 -11.35 17.59
C ARG A 149 8.80 -9.92 17.64
N PRO A 150 10.13 -9.72 17.72
CA PRO A 150 10.71 -8.39 17.76
C PRO A 150 10.26 -7.50 16.60
N GLY A 151 9.76 -6.30 16.93
CA GLY A 151 9.34 -5.32 15.95
C GLY A 151 8.02 -5.60 15.25
N TRP A 152 7.20 -6.57 15.68
CA TRP A 152 5.83 -6.74 15.18
C TRP A 152 4.81 -6.32 16.24
N SER A 153 3.96 -5.36 15.89
CA SER A 153 2.85 -4.91 16.74
C SER A 153 1.51 -4.97 15.99
N MET A 154 0.45 -5.32 16.72
CA MET A 154 -0.92 -5.00 16.31
C MET A 154 -1.36 -3.71 17.00
N LEU A 155 -2.12 -2.88 16.29
CA LEU A 155 -2.46 -1.53 16.72
C LEU A 155 -3.95 -1.28 16.53
N THR A 156 -4.59 -0.71 17.54
CA THR A 156 -6.01 -0.31 17.51
C THR A 156 -6.16 1.13 17.95
N ALA A 157 -7.21 1.78 17.46
CA ALA A 157 -7.65 3.11 17.83
C ALA A 157 -9.11 3.26 17.39
N LYS A 158 -9.71 4.42 17.64
CA LYS A 158 -11.03 4.74 17.09
C LYS A 158 -11.02 4.65 15.57
N ARG A 159 -12.14 4.24 14.99
CA ARG A 159 -12.27 3.98 13.55
C ARG A 159 -11.97 5.20 12.69
N GLU A 160 -12.27 6.41 13.15
CA GLU A 160 -11.90 7.66 12.45
C GLU A 160 -10.38 7.91 12.43
N VAL A 161 -9.66 7.50 13.47
CA VAL A 161 -8.20 7.59 13.55
C VAL A 161 -7.57 6.59 12.60
N ILE A 162 -8.01 5.33 12.63
CA ILE A 162 -7.52 4.30 11.71
C ILE A 162 -7.84 4.67 10.26
N ARG A 163 -9.01 5.26 9.99
CA ARG A 163 -9.34 5.79 8.67
C ARG A 163 -8.35 6.86 8.23
N ASP A 164 -8.05 7.84 9.08
CA ASP A 164 -7.08 8.90 8.76
C ASP A 164 -5.70 8.35 8.43
N ILE A 165 -5.19 7.44 9.26
CA ILE A 165 -3.91 6.74 9.04
C ILE A 165 -3.92 5.96 7.72
N ARG A 166 -4.98 5.18 7.48
CA ARG A 166 -5.15 4.36 6.27
C ARG A 166 -5.17 5.22 5.01
N TRP A 167 -5.84 6.37 5.06
CA TRP A 167 -5.86 7.36 3.98
C TRP A 167 -4.46 7.96 3.74
N GLY A 168 -3.73 8.30 4.80
CA GLY A 168 -2.34 8.77 4.70
C GLY A 168 -1.39 7.74 4.07
N PHE A 169 -1.73 6.46 4.16
CA PHE A 169 -0.98 5.35 3.55
C PHE A 169 -1.37 5.12 2.08
N GLY A 170 -2.36 5.86 1.58
CA GLY A 170 -2.89 5.77 0.22
C GLY A 170 -3.80 4.56 0.01
N PHE A 171 -4.36 4.00 1.06
CA PHE A 171 -5.22 2.81 1.00
C PHE A 171 -6.68 3.16 1.19
N PHE A 172 -7.28 3.89 0.27
CA PHE A 172 -8.67 4.35 0.37
C PHE A 172 -9.44 4.15 -0.93
N ASP A 173 -10.77 4.12 -0.82
CA ASP A 173 -11.68 4.30 -1.94
C ASP A 173 -12.26 5.73 -1.90
N PRO A 174 -12.25 6.48 -3.01
CA PRO A 174 -12.91 7.77 -3.08
C PRO A 174 -14.43 7.71 -2.84
N ASN A 175 -15.07 6.56 -3.09
CA ASN A 175 -16.45 6.31 -2.69
C ASN A 175 -16.51 5.93 -1.22
N GLU A 176 -17.11 6.79 -0.40
CA GLU A 176 -17.22 6.62 1.05
C GLU A 176 -17.99 5.35 1.45
N GLU A 177 -19.04 4.96 0.73
CA GLU A 177 -19.81 3.75 1.03
C GLU A 177 -18.94 2.49 0.89
N VAL A 178 -18.05 2.49 -0.11
CA VAL A 178 -17.09 1.41 -0.36
C VAL A 178 -15.95 1.47 0.65
N ASP A 179 -15.43 2.67 0.93
CA ASP A 179 -14.31 2.88 1.85
C ASP A 179 -14.63 2.50 3.30
N GLN A 180 -15.90 2.67 3.69
CA GLN A 180 -16.39 2.28 5.00
C GLN A 180 -16.72 0.78 5.10
N ASP A 181 -16.87 0.06 3.99
CA ASP A 181 -17.10 -1.39 4.05
C ASP A 181 -15.82 -2.11 4.49
N LEU A 182 -15.87 -2.74 5.67
CA LEU A 182 -14.76 -3.55 6.20
C LEU A 182 -14.38 -4.69 5.26
N LYS A 183 -15.32 -5.20 4.45
CA LYS A 183 -15.07 -6.25 3.47
C LYS A 183 -14.27 -5.74 2.25
N GLY A 184 -14.29 -4.43 2.00
CA GLY A 184 -13.65 -3.77 0.86
C GLY A 184 -12.19 -3.38 1.07
N HIS A 185 -11.55 -3.78 2.18
CA HIS A 185 -10.18 -3.36 2.46
C HIS A 185 -9.15 -3.93 1.46
N THR A 186 -8.05 -3.21 1.25
CA THR A 186 -7.16 -3.37 0.07
C THR A 186 -6.43 -4.72 -0.04
N GLY A 187 -6.21 -5.44 1.08
CA GLY A 187 -5.38 -6.66 1.08
C GLY A 187 -3.91 -6.40 0.71
N MET A 188 -3.45 -5.15 0.83
CA MET A 188 -2.11 -4.69 0.48
C MET A 188 -1.23 -4.53 1.71
N ALA A 189 0.07 -4.72 1.53
CA ALA A 189 1.10 -4.30 2.47
C ALA A 189 1.75 -3.02 1.93
N ARG A 190 1.86 -1.99 2.77
CA ARG A 190 2.62 -0.76 2.49
C ARG A 190 3.98 -0.86 3.15
N PHE A 191 5.02 -0.46 2.43
CA PHE A 191 6.38 -0.37 2.96
C PHE A 191 6.83 1.08 2.95
N GLY A 192 7.51 1.51 4.00
CA GLY A 192 8.02 2.88 4.12
C GLY A 192 9.38 2.93 4.77
N ASN A 193 10.22 3.87 4.32
CA ASN A 193 11.40 4.35 5.03
C ASN A 193 11.23 5.85 5.24
N GLN A 194 10.90 6.24 6.48
CA GLN A 194 10.50 7.62 6.77
C GLN A 194 11.65 8.61 6.55
N LYS A 195 12.90 8.22 6.85
CA LYS A 195 14.10 9.06 6.66
C LYS A 195 14.35 9.42 5.20
N LEU A 196 13.83 8.63 4.26
CA LEU A 196 14.03 8.83 2.82
C LEU A 196 12.75 9.23 2.10
N ASP A 197 11.63 9.40 2.82
CA ASP A 197 10.26 9.42 2.28
C ASP A 197 10.05 8.41 1.13
N LYS A 198 10.59 7.19 1.31
CA LYS A 198 10.58 6.16 0.26
C LYS A 198 9.53 5.11 0.57
N TRP A 199 8.64 4.90 -0.40
CA TRP A 199 7.47 4.04 -0.24
C TRP A 199 7.39 2.98 -1.32
N SER A 200 6.81 1.84 -0.96
CA SER A 200 6.45 0.77 -1.90
C SER A 200 5.21 0.04 -1.38
N ALA A 201 4.62 -0.82 -2.19
CA ALA A 201 3.51 -1.67 -1.78
C ALA A 201 3.49 -2.94 -2.61
N CYS A 202 2.91 -4.00 -2.05
CA CYS A 202 2.53 -5.18 -2.80
C CYS A 202 1.26 -5.81 -2.21
N PRO A 203 0.57 -6.70 -2.94
CA PRO A 203 -0.45 -7.54 -2.34
C PRO A 203 0.15 -8.33 -1.18
N ALA A 204 -0.52 -8.31 -0.03
CA ALA A 204 -0.03 -8.97 1.17
C ALA A 204 -0.25 -10.51 1.14
N LEU A 205 -0.96 -11.00 0.12
CA LEU A 205 -1.02 -12.41 -0.26
C LEU A 205 0.07 -12.83 -1.25
N GLY A 206 0.94 -11.89 -1.67
CA GLY A 206 2.09 -12.20 -2.51
C GLY A 206 3.07 -13.16 -1.85
N SER A 207 4.04 -13.67 -2.60
CA SER A 207 5.03 -14.59 -2.01
C SER A 207 5.85 -13.89 -0.92
N PRO A 208 6.29 -14.62 0.12
CA PRO A 208 7.09 -14.06 1.20
C PRO A 208 8.32 -13.29 0.73
N GLN A 209 8.95 -13.77 -0.35
CA GLN A 209 10.12 -13.12 -0.95
C GLN A 209 9.77 -11.80 -1.64
N VAL A 210 8.56 -11.67 -2.23
CA VAL A 210 8.11 -10.38 -2.80
C VAL A 210 7.90 -9.36 -1.68
N ILE A 211 7.23 -9.74 -0.60
CA ILE A 211 7.01 -8.89 0.57
C ILE A 211 8.35 -8.45 1.15
N ALA A 212 9.24 -9.42 1.45
CA ALA A 212 10.54 -9.14 2.06
C ALA A 212 11.44 -8.27 1.15
N ARG A 213 11.42 -8.49 -0.17
CA ARG A 213 12.10 -7.60 -1.12
C ARG A 213 11.48 -6.21 -1.20
N GLY A 214 10.17 -6.08 -1.02
CA GLY A 214 9.48 -4.79 -0.93
C GLY A 214 10.02 -3.95 0.23
N VAL A 215 10.15 -4.57 1.41
CA VAL A 215 10.75 -3.95 2.60
C VAL A 215 12.22 -3.60 2.37
N MET A 216 13.04 -4.51 1.85
CA MET A 216 14.45 -4.19 1.58
C MET A 216 14.63 -3.16 0.46
N GLY A 217 13.67 -3.07 -0.45
CA GLY A 217 13.66 -2.12 -1.55
C GLY A 217 13.62 -0.66 -1.08
N VAL A 218 13.00 -0.39 0.08
CA VAL A 218 12.94 0.98 0.65
C VAL A 218 14.23 1.40 1.38
N LEU A 219 15.19 0.48 1.57
CA LEU A 219 16.53 0.82 2.06
C LEU A 219 17.41 1.39 0.92
N PRO A 220 18.42 2.23 1.27
CA PRO A 220 19.47 2.63 0.34
C PRO A 220 20.17 1.41 -0.28
N PRO A 221 20.51 1.42 -1.58
CA PRO A 221 21.14 0.26 -2.23
C PRO A 221 22.39 -0.27 -1.51
N GLY A 222 23.23 0.61 -0.95
CA GLY A 222 24.46 0.24 -0.22
C GLY A 222 24.24 -0.25 1.22
N GLU A 223 23.02 -0.12 1.76
CA GLU A 223 22.68 -0.49 3.14
C GLU A 223 21.77 -1.72 3.19
N ARG A 224 21.50 -2.37 2.04
CA ARG A 224 20.65 -3.56 1.99
C ARG A 224 21.43 -4.78 2.49
N PRO A 225 20.96 -5.45 3.57
CA PRO A 225 21.60 -6.67 4.05
C PRO A 225 21.52 -7.78 3.00
N ALA A 226 22.58 -8.57 2.90
CA ALA A 226 22.59 -9.79 2.10
C ALA A 226 21.82 -10.90 2.84
N LEU A 227 20.51 -10.96 2.62
CA LEU A 227 19.64 -11.95 3.24
C LEU A 227 19.42 -13.13 2.29
N ALA A 228 20.01 -14.29 2.60
CA ALA A 228 20.00 -15.48 1.74
C ALA A 228 18.59 -15.86 1.23
N GLY A 229 17.57 -15.69 2.08
CA GLY A 229 16.18 -16.01 1.75
C GLY A 229 15.49 -15.09 0.73
N ILE A 230 16.11 -13.97 0.33
CA ILE A 230 15.56 -13.02 -0.64
C ILE A 230 16.49 -12.70 -1.81
N ILE A 231 17.74 -13.19 -1.76
CA ILE A 231 18.66 -13.10 -2.89
C ILE A 231 18.01 -13.82 -4.07
N ARG A 232 17.91 -13.13 -5.20
CA ARG A 232 17.47 -13.78 -6.43
C ARG A 232 18.57 -14.75 -6.85
N ALA A 233 18.26 -16.04 -6.89
CA ALA A 233 19.17 -17.07 -7.38
C ALA A 233 19.64 -16.78 -8.83
N GLU A 234 18.79 -16.12 -9.62
CA GLU A 234 19.14 -15.58 -10.93
C GLU A 234 19.04 -14.06 -10.92
N GLY A 235 20.18 -13.38 -11.11
CA GLY A 235 20.18 -11.97 -11.46
C GLY A 235 19.50 -11.81 -12.81
N HIS A 236 18.31 -11.21 -12.86
CA HIS A 236 17.76 -10.79 -14.14
C HIS A 236 18.69 -9.70 -14.67
N PRO A 237 19.40 -9.89 -15.80
CA PRO A 237 20.30 -8.87 -16.31
C PRO A 237 19.45 -7.61 -16.53
N ALA A 238 19.88 -6.50 -15.93
CA ALA A 238 19.24 -5.22 -16.16
C ALA A 238 19.27 -4.98 -17.68
N ARG A 239 18.09 -4.97 -18.31
CA ARG A 239 18.02 -4.67 -19.73
C ARG A 239 18.36 -3.19 -19.90
N PRO A 240 19.38 -2.83 -20.69
CA PRO A 240 19.67 -1.43 -20.96
C PRO A 240 18.40 -0.77 -21.50
N MET A 241 17.95 0.30 -20.85
CA MET A 241 16.96 1.18 -21.47
C MET A 241 17.70 1.99 -22.52
N ALA A 242 17.71 1.51 -23.77
CA ALA A 242 18.58 2.02 -24.85
C ALA A 242 18.55 3.55 -25.05
N SER A 243 17.46 4.20 -24.66
CA SER A 243 17.24 5.65 -24.78
C SER A 243 17.22 6.40 -23.44
N PHE A 244 17.43 5.72 -22.31
CA PHE A 244 17.47 6.39 -21.00
C PHE A 244 18.85 7.01 -20.76
N LYS A 245 18.89 8.33 -20.72
CA LYS A 245 20.03 9.09 -20.18
C LYS A 245 19.63 9.56 -18.79
N PRO A 246 20.32 9.12 -17.71
CA PRO A 246 20.08 9.70 -16.40
C PRO A 246 20.23 11.21 -16.50
N VAL A 247 19.31 11.96 -15.89
CA VAL A 247 19.55 13.39 -15.69
C VAL A 247 20.79 13.49 -14.82
N THR A 248 21.84 14.14 -15.33
CA THR A 248 23.05 14.41 -14.56
C THR A 248 22.62 15.06 -13.25
N ALA A 249 23.09 14.54 -12.11
CA ALA A 249 22.75 15.08 -10.80
C ALA A 249 22.87 16.62 -10.85
N LEU A 250 21.78 17.32 -10.58
CA LEU A 250 21.84 18.76 -10.38
C LEU A 250 22.83 18.97 -9.22
N GLY A 251 23.99 19.55 -9.53
CA GLY A 251 24.98 19.91 -8.53
C GLY A 251 24.32 20.77 -7.43
N PRO A 252 24.93 20.86 -6.24
CA PRO A 252 24.33 21.58 -5.12
C PRO A 252 24.05 23.03 -5.54
N GLN A 253 22.78 23.38 -5.68
CA GLN A 253 22.36 24.79 -5.75
C GLN A 253 22.46 25.34 -4.33
N ARG A 254 23.67 25.69 -3.88
CA ARG A 254 23.82 26.62 -2.75
C ARG A 254 23.47 28.01 -3.28
N PRO A 255 22.49 28.73 -2.71
CA PRO A 255 22.39 30.15 -2.95
C PRO A 255 23.63 30.83 -2.37
N SER A 256 24.33 31.60 -3.20
CA SER A 256 25.31 32.58 -2.74
C SER A 256 24.58 33.61 -1.88
N LEU A 257 25.15 33.90 -0.70
CA LEU A 257 24.75 35.02 0.16
C LEU A 257 24.85 36.36 -0.59
#